data_AF-A0A7V1N931-F1
#
_entry.id   AF-A0A7V1N931-F1
#
_cell.length_a   1.000
_cell.length_b   1.000
_cell.length_c   1.000
_cell.angle_alpha   90.00
_cell.angle_beta   90.00
_cell.angle_gamma   90.00
#
_symmetry.space_group_name_H-M   'P 1'
#
loop_
_entity.id
_entity.type
_entity.pdbx_description
1 polymer ?
#
loop_
_entity_poly.entity_id
_entity_poly.type
_entity_poly.pdbx_seq_one_letter_code
_entity_poly.pdbx_strand_id
1 'polypeptide(L)'
;MLRASIETTGGEVDLRGVASGDDAELSAIPGAAALLGLVEAVVGLDGRTVDPGIAEAARARVRDELGTEALVDAAAVIGNFERMNRIADATGIPLDPPVNVATETLRAELGIDRYGSARNARPVKGWQRMLWRGIEPLARVGLRLVGRRTRSGGRLPSDSRPAGD
;
A
#
# COMPACT_ATOMS: atom_id res chain seq x y z
N MET A 1 -2.92 -7.31 -3.13
CA MET A 1 -2.69 -8.77 -3.12
C MET A 1 -2.92 -9.40 -1.74
N LEU A 2 -2.33 -8.87 -0.67
CA LEU A 2 -2.48 -9.45 0.67
C LEU A 2 -3.92 -9.35 1.23
N ARG A 3 -4.59 -8.20 1.12
CA ARG A 3 -6.02 -8.04 1.49
C ARG A 3 -6.91 -9.09 0.80
N ALA A 4 -6.81 -9.21 -0.52
CA ALA A 4 -7.60 -10.18 -1.29
C ALA A 4 -7.35 -11.65 -0.84
N SER A 5 -6.13 -11.97 -0.39
CA SER A 5 -5.81 -13.27 0.21
C SER A 5 -6.47 -13.47 1.57
N ILE A 6 -6.50 -12.43 2.42
CA ILE A 6 -7.15 -12.45 3.73
C ILE A 6 -8.67 -12.61 3.59
N GLU A 7 -9.29 -11.85 2.68
CA GLU A 7 -10.73 -11.94 2.36
C GLU A 7 -11.11 -13.33 1.81
N THR A 8 -10.21 -13.97 1.06
CA THR A 8 -10.42 -15.35 0.58
C THR A 8 -10.44 -16.36 1.71
N THR A 9 -9.81 -16.04 2.85
CA THR A 9 -9.76 -16.87 4.07
C THR A 9 -10.84 -16.46 5.08
N GLY A 10 -11.67 -15.45 4.75
CA GLY A 10 -12.76 -14.97 5.61
C GLY A 10 -12.34 -13.94 6.65
N GLY A 11 -11.11 -13.41 6.57
CA GLY A 11 -10.68 -12.29 7.40
C GLY A 11 -11.10 -10.95 6.82
N GLU A 12 -11.27 -9.96 7.69
CA GLU A 12 -11.53 -8.57 7.34
C GLU A 12 -10.28 -7.73 7.63
N VAL A 13 -9.98 -6.74 6.79
CA VAL A 13 -8.81 -5.87 6.94
C VAL A 13 -9.28 -4.43 6.92
N ASP A 14 -9.06 -3.72 8.03
CA ASP A 14 -9.23 -2.28 8.07
C ASP A 14 -7.96 -1.62 7.50
N LEU A 15 -8.12 -0.89 6.39
CA LEU A 15 -7.02 -0.16 5.77
C LEU A 15 -7.02 1.33 6.14
N ARG A 16 -7.98 1.79 6.94
CA ARG A 16 -8.10 3.21 7.29
C ARG A 16 -6.88 3.68 8.09
N GLY A 17 -6.33 2.84 8.97
CA GLY A 17 -5.11 3.13 9.72
C GLY A 17 -3.89 3.43 8.85
N VAL A 18 -3.81 2.85 7.65
CA VAL A 18 -2.73 3.13 6.68
C VAL A 18 -2.85 4.55 6.10
N ALA A 19 -4.07 5.06 5.97
CA ALA A 19 -4.33 6.39 5.41
C ALA A 19 -4.34 7.50 6.47
N SER A 20 -4.71 7.19 7.72
CA SER A 20 -4.81 8.18 8.80
C SER A 20 -3.56 8.26 9.69
N GLY A 21 -2.70 7.23 9.71
CA GLY A 21 -1.55 7.16 10.63
C GLY A 21 -1.93 6.91 12.10
N ASP A 22 -3.20 7.10 12.47
CA ASP A 22 -3.78 6.86 13.79
C ASP A 22 -4.21 5.39 13.97
N ASP A 23 -3.24 4.48 14.03
CA ASP A 23 -3.50 3.08 14.41
C ASP A 23 -2.81 2.74 15.74
N ALA A 24 -3.57 2.19 16.68
CA ALA A 24 -3.05 1.71 17.95
C ALA A 24 -1.98 0.62 17.76
N GLU A 25 -2.03 -0.16 16.68
CA GLU A 25 -1.02 -1.17 16.37
C GLU A 25 0.33 -0.56 15.93
N LEU A 26 0.33 0.63 15.33
CA LEU A 26 1.56 1.34 14.97
C LEU A 26 2.36 1.74 16.22
N SER A 27 1.70 1.96 17.36
CA SER A 27 2.36 2.28 18.63
C SER A 27 3.25 1.13 19.15
N ALA A 28 3.03 -0.12 18.71
CA ALA A 28 3.84 -1.27 19.09
C ALA A 28 5.17 -1.36 18.33
N ILE A 29 5.34 -0.59 17.25
CA ILE A 29 6.56 -0.55 16.44
C ILE A 29 7.47 0.58 16.94
N PRO A 30 8.67 0.29 17.46
CA PRO A 30 9.60 1.32 17.91
C PRO A 30 9.88 2.38 16.84
N GLY A 31 9.72 3.65 17.19
CA GLY A 31 9.97 4.79 16.31
C GLY A 31 8.95 5.05 15.21
N ALA A 32 7.85 4.28 15.14
CA ALA A 32 6.84 4.46 14.09
C ALA A 32 6.27 5.88 14.05
N ALA A 33 5.97 6.47 15.20
CA ALA A 33 5.45 7.84 15.27
C ALA A 33 6.44 8.89 14.74
N ALA A 34 7.74 8.73 15.04
CA ALA A 34 8.77 9.64 14.52
C ALA A 34 8.93 9.51 13.00
N LEU A 35 8.91 8.27 12.48
CA LEU A 35 9.01 8.01 11.04
C LEU A 35 7.79 8.51 10.28
N LEU A 36 6.57 8.30 10.78
CA LEU A 36 5.34 8.82 10.18
C LEU A 36 5.34 10.35 10.17
N GLY A 37 5.69 10.97 11.31
CA GLY A 37 5.82 12.42 11.39
C GLY A 37 6.86 12.99 10.42
N LEU A 38 7.96 12.28 10.16
CA LEU A 38 8.93 12.65 9.13
C LEU A 38 8.32 12.62 7.73
N VAL A 39 7.60 11.54 7.37
CA VAL A 39 6.93 11.42 6.06
C VAL A 39 5.94 12.56 5.85
N GLU A 40 5.07 12.82 6.83
CA GLU A 40 4.07 13.89 6.77
C GLU A 40 4.71 15.26 6.59
N ALA A 41 5.79 15.54 7.33
CA ALA A 41 6.49 16.81 7.30
C ALA A 41 7.20 17.07 5.96
N VAL A 42 7.79 16.05 5.32
CA VAL A 42 8.66 16.24 4.14
C VAL A 42 7.99 15.97 2.80
N VAL A 43 6.94 15.15 2.75
CA VAL A 43 6.20 14.87 1.50
C VAL A 43 5.19 15.98 1.22
N GLY A 44 4.62 16.59 2.26
CA GLY A 44 3.59 17.62 2.14
C GLY A 44 2.28 17.03 1.64
N LEU A 45 1.35 16.77 2.55
CA LEU A 45 0.02 16.30 2.17
C LEU A 45 -0.81 17.43 1.54
N ASP A 46 -1.51 17.12 0.44
CA ASP A 46 -2.52 17.98 -0.21
C ASP A 46 -2.00 19.31 -0.80
N GLY A 47 -0.81 19.32 -1.42
CA GLY A 47 -0.30 20.52 -2.11
C GLY A 47 0.11 21.66 -1.17
N ARG A 48 0.19 21.39 0.15
CA ARG A 48 0.79 22.30 1.12
C ARG A 48 2.29 22.40 0.87
N THR A 49 2.80 23.62 0.95
CA THR A 49 4.26 23.84 0.92
C THR A 49 4.86 23.23 2.19
N VAL A 50 5.92 22.44 2.03
CA VAL A 50 6.69 21.90 3.15
C VAL A 50 7.22 23.06 3.99
N ASP A 51 6.84 23.10 5.26
CA ASP A 51 7.39 24.07 6.21
C ASP A 51 8.80 23.59 6.63
N PRO A 52 9.86 24.36 6.36
CA PRO A 52 11.22 23.95 6.69
C PRO A 52 11.44 23.72 8.19
N GLY A 53 10.76 24.46 9.05
CA GLY A 53 10.86 24.31 10.50
C GLY A 53 10.21 23.02 10.99
N ILE A 54 9.04 22.66 10.45
CA ILE A 54 8.38 21.38 10.76
C ILE A 54 9.24 20.22 10.26
N ALA A 55 9.79 20.32 9.04
CA ALA A 55 10.66 19.30 8.48
C ALA A 55 11.94 19.09 9.32
N GLU A 56 12.58 20.17 9.77
CA GLU A 56 13.77 20.07 10.62
C GLU A 56 13.46 19.45 11.98
N ALA A 57 12.35 19.85 12.61
CA ALA A 57 11.90 19.25 13.87
C ALA A 57 11.63 17.75 13.73
N ALA A 58 11.02 17.32 12.62
CA ALA A 58 10.77 15.90 12.37
C ALA A 58 12.06 15.10 12.14
N ARG A 59 13.04 15.67 11.41
CA ARG A 59 14.37 15.05 11.26
C ARG A 59 15.09 14.91 12.59
N ALA A 60 15.04 15.95 13.43
CA ALA A 60 15.63 15.94 14.76
C ALA A 60 15.02 14.83 15.62
N ARG A 61 13.68 14.71 15.62
CA ARG A 61 12.98 13.66 16.36
C ARG A 61 13.41 12.25 15.94
N VAL A 62 13.50 11.96 14.65
CA VAL A 62 13.97 10.65 14.16
C VAL A 62 15.41 10.40 14.59
N ARG A 63 16.28 11.40 14.49
CA ARG A 63 17.68 11.28 14.92
C ARG A 63 17.79 11.01 16.42
N ASP A 64 16.97 11.65 17.23
CA ASP A 64 17.02 11.52 18.69
C ASP A 64 16.43 10.17 19.16
N GLU A 65 15.38 9.67 18.50
CA GLU A 65 14.74 8.39 18.85
C GLU A 65 15.45 7.16 18.25
N LEU A 66 15.98 7.26 17.01
CA LEU A 66 16.46 6.13 16.22
C LEU A 66 17.90 6.26 15.74
N GLY A 67 18.53 7.41 15.94
CA GLY A 67 19.91 7.68 15.51
C GLY A 67 20.03 8.23 14.08
N THR A 68 21.25 8.69 13.77
CA THR A 68 21.54 9.37 12.50
C THR A 68 21.47 8.43 11.30
N GLU A 69 21.93 7.18 11.45
CA GLU A 69 21.88 6.18 10.37
C GLU A 69 20.43 5.89 9.96
N ALA A 70 19.53 5.69 10.94
CA ALA A 70 18.12 5.47 10.70
C ALA A 70 17.44 6.66 9.99
N LEU A 71 17.85 7.91 10.32
CA LEU A 71 17.36 9.09 9.60
C LEU A 71 17.77 9.08 8.12
N VAL A 72 19.02 8.71 7.82
CA VAL A 72 19.52 8.62 6.44
C VAL A 72 18.76 7.54 5.66
N ASP A 73 18.58 6.37 6.25
CA ASP A 73 17.84 5.27 5.64
C ASP A 73 16.37 5.65 5.40
N ALA A 74 15.71 6.26 6.39
CA ALA A 74 14.34 6.75 6.25
C ALA A 74 14.22 7.78 5.11
N ALA A 75 15.14 8.75 5.03
CA ALA A 75 15.17 9.73 3.96
C ALA A 75 15.38 9.09 2.58
N ALA A 76 16.24 8.08 2.48
CA ALA A 76 16.46 7.33 1.24
C ALA A 76 15.21 6.56 0.80
N VAL A 77 14.51 5.92 1.74
CA VAL A 77 13.24 5.22 1.49
C VAL A 77 12.18 6.20 0.99
N ILE A 78 11.97 7.32 1.69
CA ILE A 78 11.03 8.37 1.29
C ILE A 78 11.34 8.85 -0.13
N GLY A 79 12.61 9.18 -0.40
CA GLY A 79 13.04 9.63 -1.72
C GLY A 79 12.79 8.60 -2.84
N ASN A 80 13.01 7.32 -2.56
CA ASN A 80 12.78 6.25 -3.53
C ASN A 80 11.30 6.10 -3.90
N PHE A 81 10.39 6.15 -2.93
CA PHE A 81 8.94 6.07 -3.18
C PHE A 81 8.43 7.33 -3.89
N GLU A 82 8.84 8.51 -3.44
CA GLU A 82 8.43 9.77 -4.05
C GLU A 82 8.93 9.92 -5.50
N ARG A 83 10.11 9.40 -5.81
CA ARG A 83 10.60 9.35 -7.20
C ARG A 83 9.63 8.59 -8.11
N MET A 84 9.14 7.42 -7.67
CA MET A 84 8.22 6.62 -8.48
C MET A 84 6.88 7.34 -8.68
N ASN A 85 6.33 7.94 -7.62
CA ASN A 85 5.10 8.71 -7.68
C ASN A 85 5.21 9.87 -8.69
N ARG A 86 6.29 10.65 -8.60
CA ARG A 86 6.53 11.78 -9.52
C ARG A 86 6.68 11.35 -10.98
N ILE A 87 7.37 10.23 -11.24
CA ILE A 87 7.49 9.69 -12.60
C ILE A 87 6.11 9.28 -13.12
N ALA A 88 5.31 8.57 -12.33
CA ALA A 88 3.97 8.15 -12.73
C ALA A 88 3.05 9.35 -13.01
N ASP A 89 3.08 10.36 -12.15
CA ASP A 89 2.27 11.57 -12.28
C ASP A 89 2.68 12.45 -13.47
N ALA A 90 3.97 12.52 -13.77
CA ALA A 90 4.51 13.28 -14.91
C ALA A 90 4.24 12.59 -16.25
N THR A 91 4.27 11.26 -16.28
CA THR A 91 4.01 10.47 -17.50
C THR A 91 2.53 10.19 -17.73
N GLY A 92 1.69 10.37 -16.70
CA GLY A 92 0.26 10.14 -16.78
C GLY A 92 -0.10 8.66 -17.01
N ILE A 93 0.68 7.74 -16.44
CA ILE A 93 0.45 6.29 -16.57
C ILE A 93 -1.00 5.99 -16.15
N PRO A 94 -1.86 5.51 -17.07
CA PRO A 94 -3.25 5.29 -16.75
C PRO A 94 -3.39 4.05 -15.88
N LEU A 95 -4.38 4.06 -14.99
CA LEU A 95 -4.79 2.85 -14.29
C LEU A 95 -5.52 1.93 -15.27
N ASP A 96 -5.11 0.67 -15.35
CA ASP A 96 -5.73 -0.32 -16.23
C ASP A 96 -7.25 -0.44 -15.94
N PRO A 97 -8.12 -0.49 -16.96
CA PRO A 97 -9.58 -0.46 -16.75
C PRO A 97 -10.11 -1.54 -15.78
N PRO A 98 -9.66 -2.80 -15.83
CA PRO A 98 -10.10 -3.82 -14.87
C PRO A 98 -9.69 -3.51 -13.43
N VAL A 99 -8.47 -2.98 -13.23
CA VAL A 99 -7.96 -2.59 -11.91
C VAL A 99 -8.71 -1.37 -11.40
N ASN A 100 -9.02 -0.43 -12.28
CA ASN A 100 -9.75 0.79 -11.94
C ASN A 100 -11.15 0.48 -11.40
N VAL A 101 -11.88 -0.45 -12.05
CA VAL A 101 -13.19 -0.92 -11.54
C VAL A 101 -13.02 -1.70 -10.24
N ALA A 102 -12.09 -2.65 -10.19
CA ALA A 102 -11.90 -3.51 -9.02
C ALA A 102 -11.48 -2.74 -7.75
N THR A 103 -10.84 -1.57 -7.92
CA THR A 103 -10.35 -0.74 -6.80
C THR A 103 -11.24 0.47 -6.51
N GLU A 104 -12.35 0.67 -7.24
CA GLU A 104 -13.22 1.86 -7.11
C GLU A 104 -13.71 2.06 -5.67
N THR A 105 -14.31 1.04 -5.07
CA THR A 105 -14.79 1.10 -3.67
C THR A 105 -13.64 1.34 -2.68
N LEU A 106 -12.50 0.68 -2.90
CA LEU A 106 -11.32 0.85 -2.04
C LEU A 106 -10.78 2.28 -2.07
N ARG A 107 -10.67 2.87 -3.27
CA ARG A 107 -10.20 4.24 -3.42
C ARG A 107 -11.14 5.24 -2.75
N ALA A 108 -12.44 5.01 -2.85
CA ALA A 108 -13.46 5.80 -2.17
C ALA A 108 -13.37 5.65 -0.63
N GLU A 109 -13.23 4.42 -0.11
CA GLU A 109 -13.04 4.14 1.32
C GLU A 109 -11.82 4.84 1.91
N LEU A 110 -10.69 4.84 1.17
CA LEU A 110 -9.45 5.50 1.60
C LEU A 110 -9.46 7.01 1.34
N GLY A 111 -10.45 7.54 0.63
CA GLY A 111 -10.55 8.95 0.27
C GLY A 111 -9.41 9.45 -0.64
N ILE A 112 -8.71 8.54 -1.34
CA ILE A 112 -7.52 8.88 -2.14
C ILE A 112 -7.87 9.52 -3.49
N ASP A 113 -9.15 9.48 -3.89
CA ASP A 113 -9.64 10.17 -5.09
C ASP A 113 -9.59 11.70 -4.98
N ARG A 114 -9.32 12.26 -3.78
CA ARG A 114 -9.11 13.70 -3.57
C ARG A 114 -7.75 14.20 -4.08
N TYR A 115 -6.79 13.31 -4.29
CA TYR A 115 -5.44 13.69 -4.70
C TYR A 115 -5.34 13.96 -6.21
N GLY A 116 -4.42 14.84 -6.62
CA GLY A 116 -4.27 15.25 -8.02
C GLY A 116 -3.94 14.09 -8.99
N SER A 117 -3.33 13.02 -8.49
CA SER A 117 -3.02 11.80 -9.25
C SER A 117 -4.27 11.03 -9.71
N ALA A 118 -5.44 11.26 -9.08
CA ALA A 118 -6.71 10.64 -9.47
C ALA A 118 -7.11 10.95 -10.92
N ARG A 119 -6.58 12.04 -11.51
CA ARG A 119 -6.75 12.37 -12.94
C ARG A 119 -6.25 11.26 -13.89
N ASN A 120 -5.34 10.41 -13.42
CA ASN A 120 -4.78 9.30 -14.20
C ASN A 120 -5.72 8.07 -14.20
N ALA A 121 -6.71 8.01 -13.31
CA ALA A 121 -7.75 6.98 -13.31
C ALA A 121 -8.85 7.34 -14.32
N ARG A 122 -8.69 6.91 -15.58
CA ARG A 122 -9.66 7.21 -16.65
C ARG A 122 -11.06 6.67 -16.32
N PRO A 123 -12.14 7.42 -16.56
CA PRO A 123 -13.49 6.94 -16.28
C PRO A 123 -13.83 5.71 -17.13
N VAL A 124 -14.22 4.64 -16.45
CA VAL A 124 -14.64 3.39 -17.09
C VAL A 124 -16.06 3.56 -17.63
N LYS A 125 -16.30 3.18 -18.90
CA LYS A 125 -17.60 3.36 -19.55
C LYS A 125 -18.67 2.58 -18.77
N GLY A 126 -19.87 3.14 -18.63
CA GLY A 126 -20.94 2.56 -17.77
C GLY A 126 -21.27 1.09 -18.08
N TRP A 127 -21.21 0.70 -19.36
CA TRP A 127 -21.42 -0.68 -19.78
C TRP A 127 -20.30 -1.64 -19.35
N GLN A 128 -19.04 -1.17 -19.26
CA GLN A 128 -17.91 -1.97 -18.75
C GLN A 128 -18.07 -2.23 -17.25
N ARG A 129 -18.55 -1.23 -16.50
CA ARG A 129 -18.93 -1.39 -15.09
C ARG A 129 -20.01 -2.44 -14.91
N MET A 130 -21.04 -2.42 -15.76
CA MET A 130 -22.14 -3.39 -15.68
C MET A 130 -21.71 -4.81 -16.05
N LEU A 131 -20.89 -4.97 -17.10
CA LEU A 131 -20.31 -6.26 -17.47
C LEU A 131 -19.41 -6.83 -16.38
N TRP A 132 -18.53 -6.02 -15.79
CA TRP A 132 -17.64 -6.48 -14.73
C TRP A 132 -18.42 -6.94 -13.49
N ARG A 133 -19.43 -6.16 -13.04
CA ARG A 133 -20.30 -6.54 -11.91
C ARG A 133 -21.03 -7.87 -12.13
N GLY A 134 -21.36 -8.19 -13.38
CA GLY A 134 -21.96 -9.49 -13.72
C GLY A 134 -20.98 -10.66 -13.66
N ILE A 135 -19.70 -10.44 -13.98
CA ILE A 135 -18.66 -11.47 -14.04
C ILE A 135 -17.95 -11.65 -12.69
N GLU A 136 -17.91 -10.61 -11.86
CA GLU A 136 -17.24 -10.57 -10.56
C GLU A 136 -17.58 -11.73 -9.60
N PRO A 137 -18.86 -12.13 -9.38
CA PRO A 137 -19.17 -13.27 -8.52
C PRO A 137 -18.63 -14.60 -9.10
N LEU A 138 -18.67 -14.77 -10.41
CA LEU A 138 -18.12 -15.94 -11.11
C LEU A 138 -16.59 -15.98 -11.02
N ALA A 139 -15.92 -14.84 -11.19
CA ALA A 139 -14.47 -14.75 -11.06
C ALA A 139 -13.99 -15.04 -9.62
N ARG A 140 -14.69 -14.53 -8.60
CA ARG A 140 -14.40 -14.83 -7.18
C ARG A 140 -14.58 -16.32 -6.85
N VAL A 141 -15.62 -16.96 -7.38
CA VAL A 141 -15.85 -18.40 -7.20
C VAL A 141 -14.77 -19.21 -7.92
N GLY A 142 -14.39 -18.82 -9.14
CA GLY A 142 -13.30 -19.42 -9.90
C GLY A 142 -11.95 -19.33 -9.17
N LEU A 143 -11.60 -18.16 -8.62
CA LEU A 143 -10.37 -17.97 -7.85
C LEU A 143 -10.33 -18.85 -6.59
N ARG A 144 -11.46 -19.01 -5.89
CA ARG A 144 -11.57 -19.90 -4.71
C ARG A 144 -11.35 -21.38 -5.07
N LEU A 145 -11.84 -21.81 -6.24
CA LEU A 145 -11.65 -23.18 -6.73
C LEU A 145 -10.20 -23.45 -7.18
N VAL A 146 -9.56 -22.47 -7.82
CA VAL A 146 -8.16 -22.57 -8.26
C VAL A 146 -7.20 -22.54 -7.07
N GLY A 147 -7.42 -21.65 -6.09
CA GLY A 147 -6.60 -21.55 -4.87
C GLY A 147 -6.62 -22.82 -4.01
N ARG A 148 -7.71 -23.60 -4.07
CA ARG A 148 -7.80 -24.92 -3.43
C ARG A 148 -6.96 -26.00 -4.14
N ARG A 149 -6.76 -25.92 -5.46
CA ARG A 149 -5.92 -26.89 -6.20
C ARG A 149 -4.43 -26.69 -5.96
N THR A 150 -3.97 -25.45 -5.81
CA THR A 150 -2.55 -25.15 -5.56
C THR A 150 -2.07 -25.60 -4.17
N ARG A 151 -2.97 -25.78 -3.21
CA ARG A 151 -2.62 -26.22 -1.84
C ARG A 151 -2.33 -27.73 -1.71
N SER A 152 -2.77 -28.55 -2.67
CA SER A 152 -2.56 -30.00 -2.63
C SER A 152 -1.23 -30.47 -3.24
N GLY A 153 -0.41 -29.58 -3.81
CA GLY A 153 0.87 -29.93 -4.46
C GLY A 153 2.14 -29.62 -3.66
N GLY A 154 2.06 -28.88 -2.54
CA GLY A 154 3.22 -28.41 -1.80
C GLY A 154 3.62 -29.31 -0.62
N ARG A 155 4.06 -30.56 -0.89
CA ARG A 155 4.79 -31.35 0.11
C ARG A 155 6.28 -31.01 -0.06
N LEU A 156 6.82 -30.20 0.84
CA LEU A 156 8.26 -29.89 0.86
C LEU A 156 9.05 -31.19 1.03
N PRO A 157 10.10 -31.44 0.24
CA PRO A 157 10.99 -32.57 0.49
C PRO A 157 11.66 -32.37 1.85
N SER A 158 11.56 -33.37 2.72
CA SER A 158 12.27 -33.40 4.00
C SER A 158 13.78 -33.40 3.75
N ASP A 159 14.45 -32.37 4.24
CA ASP A 159 15.89 -32.19 4.18
C ASP A 159 16.57 -33.23 5.09
N SER A 160 16.97 -34.37 4.52
CA SER A 160 17.80 -35.36 5.20
C SER A 160 19.26 -34.95 5.05
N ARG A 161 19.80 -34.26 6.07
CA ARG A 161 21.25 -34.08 6.21
C ARG A 161 21.90 -35.42 6.58
N PRO A 162 22.95 -35.87 5.88
CA PRO A 162 23.79 -36.94 6.39
C PRO A 162 24.66 -36.40 7.53
N ALA A 163 24.60 -37.06 8.68
CA ALA A 163 25.66 -36.98 9.67
C ALA A 163 26.88 -37.74 9.12
N GLY A 164 28.02 -37.07 9.06
CA GLY A 164 29.29 -37.65 8.64
C GLY A 164 30.45 -36.89 9.28
N ASP A 165 31.01 -37.55 10.29
CA ASP A 165 32.39 -37.59 10.83
C ASP A 165 33.23 -36.31 10.92
#